data_AF-A0A9X3K017-F1
#
_entry.id   AF-A0A9X3K017-F1
#
_cell.length_a   1.000
_cell.length_b   1.000
_cell.length_c   1.000
_cell.angle_alpha   90.00
_cell.angle_beta   90.00
_cell.angle_gamma   90.00
#
_symmetry.space_group_name_H-M   'P 1'
#
loop_
_entity.id
_entity.type
_entity.pdbx_description
1 polymer ?
#
loop_
_entity_poly.entity_id
_entity_poly.type
_entity_poly.pdbx_seq_one_letter_code
_entity_poly.pdbx_strand_id
1 'polypeptide(L)'
;MNSNSAPHSSARRPRRPGDVKHDPLAVDADTMLDDVQPAKRGGARGVPVMCQELLLLRAGADCPQCGGRTPVFAMMGLPEFEVQNAPSTLLRRIVNLPPEVDKAVRAFSKGRWRNDHRASRTSGALWLSHCARCDARLDEDFTLGDDGPFRPRLYKQRVAIKMERLPGPFVLDGAQRLPNLPMLSWLDWHNDRERKAHAAKPRDVGRPAAKNKKRR
;
A
#
# COMPACT_ATOMS: atom_id res chain seq x y z
N MET A 1 -3.49 3.28 -77.91
CA MET A 1 -4.09 4.63 -77.85
C MET A 1 -4.02 5.07 -76.39
N ASN A 2 -2.86 5.53 -75.93
CA ASN A 2 -2.41 6.93 -75.85
C ASN A 2 -3.16 7.79 -74.82
N SER A 3 -2.36 8.28 -73.85
CA SER A 3 -2.42 9.62 -73.22
C SER A 3 -3.44 9.83 -72.09
N ASN A 4 -3.16 10.55 -70.98
CA ASN A 4 -2.04 11.43 -70.65
C ASN A 4 -2.05 11.82 -69.14
N SER A 5 -0.85 12.16 -68.66
CA SER A 5 -0.52 13.26 -67.72
C SER A 5 -0.82 13.17 -66.20
N ALA A 6 0.27 13.21 -65.44
CA ALA A 6 0.41 13.61 -64.02
C ALA A 6 0.35 15.16 -63.87
N PRO A 7 0.91 15.77 -62.79
CA PRO A 7 0.43 15.90 -61.41
C PRO A 7 0.17 17.39 -61.04
N HIS A 8 -0.67 17.69 -60.04
CA HIS A 8 -0.69 19.05 -59.46
C HIS A 8 -0.46 19.07 -57.94
N SER A 9 0.75 19.52 -57.63
CA SER A 9 1.25 20.07 -56.39
C SER A 9 0.27 21.06 -55.75
N SER A 10 -0.15 20.80 -54.51
CA SER A 10 -0.87 21.78 -53.69
C SER A 10 0.10 22.33 -52.64
N ALA A 11 0.56 23.55 -52.91
CA ALA A 11 1.45 24.31 -52.06
C ALA A 11 0.81 24.58 -50.69
N ARG A 12 1.50 24.15 -49.62
CA ARG A 12 1.21 24.56 -48.25
C ARG A 12 1.44 26.07 -48.11
N ARG A 13 0.36 26.83 -47.89
CA ARG A 13 0.47 28.22 -47.42
C ARG A 13 0.99 28.25 -45.98
N PRO A 14 1.97 29.12 -45.65
CA PRO A 14 2.33 29.41 -44.26
C PRO A 14 1.16 30.12 -43.56
N ARG A 15 0.72 29.59 -42.41
CA ARG A 15 -0.26 30.25 -41.55
C ARG A 15 0.41 31.39 -40.79
N ARG A 16 -0.23 32.56 -40.78
CA ARG A 16 0.21 33.75 -40.03
C ARG A 16 0.22 33.45 -38.52
N PRO A 17 1.19 34.01 -37.75
CA PRO A 17 1.19 33.93 -36.31
C PRO A 17 0.19 34.94 -35.73
N GLY A 18 -0.63 34.49 -34.78
CA GLY A 18 -1.54 35.35 -34.02
C GLY A 18 -3.00 35.09 -34.32
N ASP A 19 -3.51 33.93 -33.91
CA ASP A 19 -4.91 33.77 -33.48
C ASP A 19 -5.06 32.43 -32.73
N VAL A 20 -4.47 32.36 -31.53
CA VAL A 20 -4.71 31.23 -30.61
C VAL A 20 -5.94 31.60 -29.78
N LYS A 21 -7.09 31.11 -30.21
CA LYS A 21 -8.28 31.07 -29.35
C LYS A 21 -7.98 30.10 -28.22
N HIS A 22 -7.81 30.63 -27.01
CA HIS A 22 -7.75 29.83 -25.79
C HIS A 22 -9.10 29.12 -25.62
N ASP A 23 -9.08 27.80 -25.75
CA ASP A 23 -10.19 26.92 -25.40
C ASP A 23 -10.09 26.68 -23.88
N PRO A 24 -11.01 27.20 -23.04
CA PRO A 24 -10.89 27.11 -21.58
C PRO A 24 -11.20 25.71 -21.01
N LEU A 25 -11.35 24.69 -21.86
CA LEU A 25 -11.64 23.31 -21.45
C LEU A 25 -10.58 22.29 -21.86
N ALA A 26 -9.47 22.71 -22.46
CA ALA A 26 -8.29 21.85 -22.62
C ALA A 26 -7.51 21.81 -21.31
N VAL A 27 -7.97 20.97 -20.37
CA VAL A 27 -7.21 20.63 -19.18
C VAL A 27 -6.05 19.72 -19.62
N ASP A 28 -4.85 20.29 -19.73
CA ASP A 28 -3.62 19.54 -19.98
C ASP A 28 -3.42 18.50 -18.87
N ALA A 29 -3.54 17.22 -19.24
CA ALA A 29 -3.35 16.07 -18.36
C ALA A 29 -1.88 15.93 -17.86
N ASP A 30 -0.96 16.75 -18.35
CA ASP A 30 0.46 16.74 -17.97
C ASP A 30 0.79 17.63 -16.76
N THR A 31 -0.19 18.34 -16.18
CA THR A 31 0.04 19.21 -15.00
C THR A 31 -0.14 18.52 -13.64
N MET A 32 -0.39 17.20 -13.62
CA MET A 32 -0.63 16.44 -12.37
C MET A 32 0.56 15.55 -11.93
N LEU A 33 1.76 15.79 -12.47
CA LEU A 33 2.98 15.06 -12.12
C LEU A 33 4.13 15.94 -11.58
N ASP A 34 3.83 17.15 -11.10
CA ASP A 34 4.84 18.09 -10.59
C ASP A 34 5.07 18.02 -9.07
N ASP A 35 4.91 16.83 -8.47
CA ASP A 35 5.28 16.56 -7.06
C ASP A 35 6.50 15.63 -6.94
N VAL A 36 7.33 15.57 -7.97
CA VAL A 36 8.66 14.93 -7.92
C VAL A 36 9.74 15.98 -8.09
N GLN A 37 9.78 16.97 -7.18
CA GLN A 37 11.04 17.69 -6.96
C GLN A 37 11.99 16.81 -6.14
N PRO A 38 13.23 16.56 -6.60
CA PRO A 38 14.25 15.94 -5.76
C PRO A 38 14.58 16.91 -4.63
N ALA A 39 14.27 16.50 -3.40
CA ALA A 39 14.45 17.31 -2.20
C ALA A 39 15.86 17.92 -2.15
N LYS A 40 15.92 19.26 -2.21
CA LYS A 40 17.12 20.04 -1.92
C LYS A 40 17.62 19.65 -0.52
N ARG A 41 18.93 19.40 -0.44
CA ARG A 41 19.66 19.10 0.80
C ARG A 41 19.44 20.19 1.84
N GLY A 42 18.62 19.88 2.84
CA GLY A 42 18.39 20.64 4.06
C GLY A 42 17.48 19.78 4.94
N GLY A 43 17.86 19.55 6.19
CA GLY A 43 17.23 18.55 7.06
C GLY A 43 15.71 18.70 7.18
N ALA A 44 14.96 17.95 6.39
CA ALA A 44 13.51 17.94 6.42
C ALA A 44 13.05 16.80 7.32
N ARG A 45 12.56 17.14 8.52
CA ARG A 45 11.54 16.31 9.16
C ARG A 45 10.36 16.32 8.18
N GLY A 46 10.15 15.22 7.46
CA GLY A 46 9.03 15.11 6.52
C GLY A 46 7.71 15.40 7.23
N VAL A 47 6.71 15.87 6.48
CA VAL A 47 5.35 16.09 6.99
C VAL A 47 4.87 14.80 7.69
N PRO A 48 4.37 14.88 8.94
CA PRO A 48 3.87 13.70 9.65
C PRO A 48 2.78 13.00 8.86
N VAL A 49 2.81 11.67 8.87
CA VAL A 49 1.77 10.86 8.22
C VAL A 49 0.63 10.64 9.20
N MET A 50 -0.52 11.23 8.92
CA MET A 50 -1.76 11.02 9.66
C MET A 50 -2.53 9.82 9.10
N CYS A 51 -2.98 8.93 9.99
CA CYS A 51 -3.78 7.75 9.64
C CYS A 51 -4.92 7.55 10.63
N GLN A 52 -6.15 7.36 10.14
CA GLN A 52 -7.27 6.97 10.99
C GLN A 52 -7.16 5.52 11.46
N GLU A 53 -6.56 4.68 10.62
CA GLU A 53 -6.38 3.26 10.88
C GLU A 53 -5.01 2.82 10.35
N LEU A 54 -4.34 1.96 11.12
CA LEU A 54 -3.11 1.30 10.70
C LEU A 54 -3.38 -0.19 10.53
N LEU A 55 -2.90 -0.75 9.43
CA LEU A 55 -2.95 -2.18 9.17
C LEU A 55 -1.55 -2.75 9.36
N LEU A 56 -1.40 -3.65 10.34
CA LEU A 56 -0.19 -4.44 10.51
C LEU A 56 -0.26 -5.65 9.59
N LEU A 57 0.70 -5.78 8.68
CA LEU A 57 0.72 -6.80 7.66
C LEU A 57 1.82 -7.82 7.95
N ARG A 58 1.53 -9.09 7.71
CA ARG A 58 2.48 -10.19 7.83
C ARG A 58 2.40 -11.10 6.62
N ALA A 59 3.54 -11.41 6.04
CA ALA A 59 3.68 -12.41 4.99
C ALA A 59 4.82 -13.38 5.32
N GLY A 60 4.95 -14.47 4.56
CA GLY A 60 6.12 -15.34 4.60
C GLY A 60 7.03 -15.07 3.41
N ALA A 61 8.34 -15.07 3.64
CA ALA A 61 9.36 -14.99 2.59
C ALA A 61 10.54 -15.91 2.94
N ASP A 62 11.37 -16.24 1.96
CA ASP A 62 12.57 -17.04 2.19
C ASP A 62 13.75 -16.10 2.45
N CYS A 63 14.47 -16.32 3.54
CA CYS A 63 15.56 -15.43 3.92
C CYS A 63 16.70 -15.52 2.90
N PRO A 64 17.18 -14.39 2.33
CA PRO A 64 18.25 -14.41 1.35
C PRO A 64 19.59 -14.87 1.92
N GLN A 65 19.78 -14.78 3.24
CA GLN A 65 21.05 -15.15 3.91
C GLN A 65 21.12 -16.64 4.26
N CYS A 66 20.02 -17.27 4.69
CA CYS A 66 20.04 -18.66 5.17
C CYS A 66 19.04 -19.61 4.49
N GLY A 67 18.25 -19.11 3.53
CA GLY A 67 17.19 -19.84 2.84
C GLY A 67 15.99 -20.23 3.74
N GLY A 68 16.04 -19.92 5.03
CA GLY A 68 14.97 -20.27 5.97
C GLY A 68 13.71 -19.45 5.73
N ARG A 69 12.55 -20.12 5.70
CA ARG A 69 11.25 -19.46 5.67
C ARG A 69 11.06 -18.59 6.91
N THR A 70 10.79 -17.30 6.74
CA THR A 70 10.65 -16.34 7.82
C THR A 70 9.43 -15.44 7.62
N PRO A 71 8.75 -15.02 8.70
CA PRO A 71 7.77 -13.95 8.59
C PRO A 71 8.48 -12.64 8.26
N VAL A 72 7.83 -11.82 7.43
CA VAL A 72 8.18 -10.42 7.21
C VAL A 72 6.95 -9.55 7.42
N PHE A 73 7.21 -8.28 7.70
CA PHE A 73 6.21 -7.36 8.22
C PHE A 73 6.24 -6.05 7.44
N ALA A 74 5.07 -5.42 7.34
CA ALA A 74 4.87 -4.09 6.81
C ALA A 74 3.71 -3.42 7.53
N MET A 75 3.57 -2.10 7.37
CA MET A 75 2.42 -1.35 7.84
C MET A 75 1.80 -0.61 6.67
N MET A 76 0.48 -0.55 6.65
CA MET A 76 -0.28 0.27 5.71
C MET A 76 -1.06 1.31 6.50
N GLY A 77 -1.00 2.56 6.04
CA GLY A 77 -1.79 3.65 6.60
C GLY A 77 -3.04 3.90 5.77
N LEU A 78 -4.21 3.84 6.40
CA LEU A 78 -5.46 4.27 5.78
C LEU A 78 -5.67 5.77 6.05
N PRO A 79 -5.95 6.57 5.00
CA PRO A 79 -6.13 8.01 5.14
C PRO A 79 -7.36 8.35 5.97
N GLU A 80 -7.41 9.59 6.45
CA GLU A 80 -8.58 10.21 7.05
C GLU A 80 -9.68 10.40 5.99
N PHE A 81 -10.95 10.29 6.40
CA PHE A 81 -12.13 10.36 5.53
C PHE A 81 -12.24 11.65 4.69
N GLU A 82 -11.51 12.72 5.04
CA GLU A 82 -11.52 13.99 4.30
C GLU A 82 -10.57 14.04 3.10
N VAL A 83 -9.62 13.11 2.98
CA VAL A 83 -8.82 12.98 1.75
C VAL A 83 -9.39 11.81 0.94
N GLN A 84 -10.61 11.99 0.42
CA GLN A 84 -11.38 10.98 -0.34
C GLN A 84 -10.64 10.39 -1.56
N ASN A 85 -9.47 10.93 -1.92
CA ASN A 85 -8.64 10.49 -3.03
C ASN A 85 -7.20 10.11 -2.64
N ALA A 86 -6.85 10.04 -1.35
CA ALA A 86 -5.52 9.57 -0.97
C ALA A 86 -5.46 8.05 -1.13
N PRO A 87 -4.61 7.50 -2.03
CA PRO A 87 -4.43 6.06 -2.09
C PRO A 87 -3.89 5.56 -0.75
N SER A 88 -4.47 4.48 -0.21
CA SER A 88 -3.83 3.77 0.90
C SER A 88 -2.40 3.39 0.48
N THR A 89 -1.46 3.60 1.39
CA THR A 89 -0.04 3.43 1.09
C THR A 89 0.60 2.53 2.11
N LEU A 90 1.53 1.69 1.64
CA LEU A 90 2.49 1.10 2.56
C LEU A 90 3.31 2.22 3.18
N LEU A 91 3.68 2.04 4.43
CA LEU A 91 4.55 2.96 5.15
C LEU A 91 5.96 2.40 5.12
N ARG A 92 6.90 3.27 4.77
CA ARG A 92 8.34 2.96 4.74
C ARG A 92 9.11 4.01 5.52
N ARG A 93 10.37 3.70 5.79
CA ARG A 93 11.31 4.52 6.55
C ARG A 93 10.74 5.01 7.87
N ILE A 94 9.98 4.15 8.53
CA ILE A 94 9.37 4.46 9.83
C ILE A 94 10.52 4.61 10.84
N VAL A 95 10.64 5.80 11.43
CA VAL A 95 11.68 6.08 12.43
C VAL A 95 11.13 5.85 13.83
N ASN A 96 9.99 6.47 14.13
CA ASN A 96 9.34 6.37 15.43
C ASN A 96 7.90 5.87 15.27
N LEU A 97 7.47 5.06 16.22
CA LEU A 97 6.09 4.64 16.35
C LEU A 97 5.52 5.22 17.65
N PRO A 98 4.23 5.65 17.66
CA PRO A 98 3.53 5.94 18.89
C PRO A 98 3.60 4.74 19.85
N PRO A 99 3.65 4.95 21.18
CA PRO A 99 3.87 3.85 22.14
C PRO A 99 2.87 2.70 22.02
N GLU A 100 1.61 3.00 21.71
CA GLU A 100 0.56 2.00 21.49
C GLU A 100 0.80 1.19 20.21
N VAL A 101 1.27 1.84 19.13
CA VAL A 101 1.59 1.19 17.87
C VAL A 101 2.87 0.37 18.00
N ASP A 102 3.90 0.86 18.69
CA ASP A 102 5.13 0.10 19.01
C ASP A 102 4.78 -1.17 19.78
N LYS A 103 3.95 -1.06 20.83
CA LYS A 103 3.49 -2.21 21.63
C LYS A 103 2.76 -3.23 20.75
N ALA A 104 1.83 -2.77 19.92
CA ALA A 104 1.08 -3.64 19.01
C ALA A 104 2.01 -4.32 17.99
N VAL A 105 2.93 -3.57 17.37
CA VAL A 105 3.91 -4.10 16.41
C VAL A 105 4.82 -5.16 17.05
N ARG A 106 5.29 -4.92 18.28
CA ARG A 106 6.11 -5.90 19.01
C ARG A 106 5.35 -7.16 19.33
N ALA A 107 4.09 -7.05 19.76
CA ALA A 107 3.22 -8.18 20.02
C ALA A 107 2.93 -8.99 18.74
N PHE A 108 2.51 -8.29 17.67
CA PHE A 108 2.19 -8.88 16.37
C PHE A 108 3.37 -9.61 15.73
N SER A 109 4.57 -9.01 15.81
CA SER A 109 5.78 -9.56 15.21
C SER A 109 6.57 -10.51 16.11
N LYS A 110 6.19 -10.63 17.39
CA LYS A 110 6.97 -11.32 18.43
C LYS A 110 8.43 -10.82 18.49
N GLY A 111 8.61 -9.51 18.34
CA GLY A 111 9.92 -8.86 18.32
C GLY A 111 10.77 -9.07 17.06
N ARG A 112 10.22 -9.70 16.01
CA ARG A 112 10.91 -9.89 14.71
C ARG A 112 10.78 -8.70 13.77
N TRP A 113 9.90 -7.77 14.09
CA TRP A 113 9.90 -6.44 13.51
C TRP A 113 10.30 -5.45 14.58
N ARG A 114 11.46 -4.80 14.40
CA ARG A 114 12.04 -3.95 15.43
C ARG A 114 12.84 -2.83 14.81
N ASN A 115 13.00 -1.76 15.59
CA ASN A 115 13.77 -0.61 15.21
C ASN A 115 15.28 -0.90 15.26
N ASP A 116 15.98 -0.73 14.14
CA ASP A 116 17.42 -0.95 14.03
C ASP A 116 18.14 0.37 13.74
N HIS A 117 18.92 0.84 14.73
CA HIS A 117 19.69 2.09 14.68
C HIS A 117 20.86 2.05 13.70
N ARG A 118 21.33 0.87 13.31
CA ARG A 118 22.44 0.72 12.36
C ARG A 118 21.94 0.66 10.92
N ALA A 119 20.64 0.90 10.71
CA ALA A 119 20.01 0.62 9.44
C ALA A 119 20.33 1.59 8.31
N SER A 120 20.62 2.83 8.66
CA SER A 120 20.91 3.87 7.70
C SER A 120 22.07 4.74 8.19
N ARG A 121 22.94 5.11 7.24
CA ARG A 121 24.09 5.99 7.49
C ARG A 121 23.68 7.48 7.60
N THR A 122 22.46 7.80 7.20
CA THR A 122 21.96 9.19 7.05
C THR A 122 20.55 9.39 7.60
N SER A 123 19.79 8.32 7.81
CA SER A 123 18.48 8.31 8.46
C SER A 123 18.67 7.59 9.79
N GLY A 124 17.94 7.99 10.83
CA GLY A 124 17.96 7.29 12.11
C GLY A 124 17.49 5.84 12.00
N ALA A 125 17.18 5.28 13.16
CA ALA A 125 16.73 3.91 13.30
C ALA A 125 15.53 3.62 12.40
N LEU A 126 15.52 2.44 11.73
CA LEU A 126 14.43 2.01 10.86
C LEU A 126 13.79 0.72 11.36
N TRP A 127 12.47 0.64 11.25
CA TRP A 127 11.72 -0.58 11.58
C TRP A 127 11.89 -1.65 10.51
N LEU A 128 12.66 -2.71 10.80
CA LEU A 128 13.02 -3.74 9.85
C LEU A 128 12.67 -5.16 10.30
N SER A 129 12.29 -5.98 9.33
CA SER A 129 12.04 -7.40 9.57
C SER A 129 13.36 -8.13 9.81
N HIS A 130 13.35 -9.11 10.71
CA HIS A 130 14.51 -9.94 11.02
C HIS A 130 14.16 -11.42 10.84
N CYS A 131 15.11 -12.17 10.27
CA CYS A 131 14.92 -13.59 10.01
C CYS A 131 14.66 -14.37 11.31
N ALA A 132 13.62 -15.19 11.34
CA ALA A 132 13.33 -16.02 12.50
C ALA A 132 14.41 -17.08 12.80
N ARG A 133 15.22 -17.46 11.80
CA ARG A 133 16.23 -18.53 11.90
C ARG A 133 17.64 -17.99 12.20
N CYS A 134 18.15 -17.08 11.36
CA CYS A 134 19.52 -16.56 11.51
C CYS A 134 19.57 -15.13 12.05
N ASP A 135 18.42 -14.54 12.38
CA ASP A 135 18.27 -13.15 12.85
C ASP A 135 18.85 -12.07 11.91
N ALA A 136 19.20 -12.46 10.68
CA ALA A 136 19.64 -11.52 9.65
C ALA A 136 18.56 -10.46 9.42
N ARG A 137 19.00 -9.21 9.35
CA ARG A 137 18.18 -8.09 8.96
C ARG A 137 17.72 -8.24 7.52
N LEU A 138 16.46 -7.92 7.28
CA LEU A 138 15.84 -7.92 5.97
C LEU A 138 15.50 -6.47 5.61
N ASP A 139 16.12 -5.98 4.55
CA ASP A 139 15.97 -4.60 4.12
C ASP A 139 14.56 -4.28 3.63
N GLU A 140 14.18 -3.00 3.69
CA GLU A 140 12.87 -2.55 3.20
C GLU A 140 12.67 -2.89 1.72
N ASP A 141 13.71 -2.84 0.90
CA ASP A 141 13.57 -3.14 -0.53
C ASP A 141 13.28 -4.63 -0.77
N PHE A 142 13.72 -5.52 0.14
CA PHE A 142 13.32 -6.94 0.11
C PHE A 142 11.85 -7.13 0.49
N THR A 143 11.34 -6.35 1.45
CA THR A 143 9.95 -6.51 1.93
C THR A 143 8.92 -5.74 1.09
N LEU A 144 9.24 -4.51 0.69
CA LEU A 144 8.35 -3.54 0.04
C LEU A 144 8.67 -3.31 -1.46
N GLY A 145 9.80 -3.83 -1.95
CA GLY A 145 10.22 -3.71 -3.34
C GLY A 145 9.33 -4.47 -4.32
N ASP A 146 9.70 -4.41 -5.60
CA ASP A 146 8.88 -4.88 -6.73
C ASP A 146 8.54 -6.37 -6.66
N ASP A 147 9.46 -7.17 -6.14
CA ASP A 147 9.31 -8.61 -5.93
C ASP A 147 9.07 -8.99 -4.45
N GLY A 148 8.82 -7.97 -3.63
CA GLY A 148 8.51 -8.14 -2.22
C GLY A 148 7.17 -8.85 -1.99
N PRO A 149 7.00 -9.51 -0.84
CA PRO A 149 5.78 -10.25 -0.52
C PRO A 149 4.53 -9.37 -0.36
N PHE A 150 4.70 -8.06 -0.18
CA PHE A 150 3.62 -7.08 -0.15
C PHE A 150 3.36 -6.45 -1.53
N ARG A 151 3.57 -7.22 -2.60
CA ARG A 151 3.07 -6.92 -3.96
C ARG A 151 2.43 -8.16 -4.57
N PRO A 152 1.29 -8.61 -4.01
CA PRO A 152 0.72 -9.90 -4.37
C PRO A 152 0.16 -9.88 -5.81
N ARG A 153 0.78 -10.65 -6.70
CA ARG A 153 0.35 -10.82 -8.10
C ARG A 153 -0.57 -12.04 -8.27
N LEU A 154 -0.36 -13.07 -7.46
CA LEU A 154 -1.07 -14.35 -7.55
C LEU A 154 -2.01 -14.56 -6.36
N TYR A 155 -3.10 -15.33 -6.57
CA TYR A 155 -4.06 -15.67 -5.52
C TYR A 155 -3.39 -16.27 -4.27
N LYS A 156 -2.46 -17.22 -4.46
CA LYS A 156 -1.70 -17.84 -3.36
C LYS A 156 -0.92 -16.82 -2.52
N GLN A 157 -0.42 -15.74 -3.12
CA GLN A 157 0.27 -14.66 -2.40
C GLN A 157 -0.74 -13.82 -1.62
N ARG A 158 -1.89 -13.49 -2.22
CA ARG A 158 -2.96 -12.72 -1.56
C ARG A 158 -3.46 -13.41 -0.29
N VAL A 159 -3.67 -14.73 -0.34
CA VAL A 159 -4.12 -15.53 0.81
C VAL A 159 -3.03 -15.69 1.88
N ALA A 160 -1.75 -15.59 1.51
CA ALA A 160 -0.64 -15.74 2.44
C ALA A 160 -0.40 -14.49 3.30
N ILE A 161 -0.90 -13.33 2.89
CA ILE A 161 -0.81 -12.09 3.66
C ILE A 161 -1.87 -12.12 4.76
N LYS A 162 -1.43 -11.94 5.99
CA LYS A 162 -2.27 -11.77 7.18
C LYS A 162 -2.24 -10.31 7.62
N MET A 163 -3.32 -9.88 8.27
CA MET A 163 -3.48 -8.50 8.71
C MET A 163 -4.08 -8.43 10.11
N GLU A 164 -3.63 -7.44 10.87
CA GLU A 164 -4.27 -6.96 12.10
C GLU A 164 -4.60 -5.48 11.95
N ARG A 165 -5.78 -5.07 12.42
CA ARG A 165 -6.29 -3.70 12.32
C ARG A 165 -6.07 -2.98 13.65
N LEU A 166 -5.47 -1.80 13.60
CA LEU A 166 -5.34 -0.90 14.73
C LEU A 166 -6.21 0.33 14.47
N PRO A 167 -7.29 0.54 15.24
CA PRO A 167 -8.10 1.75 15.14
C PRO A 167 -7.39 2.93 15.80
N GLY A 168 -7.39 4.08 15.11
CA GLY A 168 -6.73 5.32 15.52
C GLY A 168 -7.69 6.52 15.48
N PRO A 169 -7.16 7.72 15.77
CA PRO A 169 -6.14 8.34 14.91
C PRO A 169 -4.70 8.13 15.37
N PHE A 170 -3.77 8.06 14.42
CA PHE A 170 -2.33 7.96 14.66
C PHE A 170 -1.56 9.02 13.87
N VAL A 171 -0.51 9.54 14.52
CA VAL A 171 0.46 10.46 13.94
C VAL A 171 1.80 9.75 13.84
N LEU A 172 2.34 9.62 12.63
CA LEU A 172 3.61 8.95 12.36
C LEU A 172 4.67 9.93 11.87
N ASP A 173 5.53 10.37 12.79
CA ASP A 173 6.63 11.27 12.49
C ASP A 173 7.76 10.56 11.72
N GLY A 174 8.17 11.15 10.60
CA GLY A 174 9.29 10.66 9.79
C GLY A 174 8.98 9.41 8.95
N ALA A 175 7.76 8.87 9.01
CA ALA A 175 7.31 7.84 8.09
C ALA A 175 7.10 8.41 6.68
N GLN A 176 7.28 7.59 5.66
CA GLN A 176 7.05 7.94 4.27
C GLN A 176 5.96 7.06 3.67
N ARG A 177 5.07 7.68 2.88
CA ARG A 177 4.06 6.96 2.10
C ARG A 177 4.71 6.36 0.86
N LEU A 178 4.47 5.07 0.63
CA LEU A 178 4.84 4.33 -0.57
C LEU A 178 3.55 3.87 -1.28
N PRO A 179 3.17 4.51 -2.40
CA PRO A 179 2.05 4.07 -3.21
C PRO A 179 2.20 2.60 -3.62
N ASN A 180 1.16 1.80 -3.44
CA ASN A 180 1.19 0.37 -3.75
C ASN A 180 -0.20 -0.11 -4.21
N LEU A 181 -0.46 0.01 -5.51
CA LEU A 181 -1.71 -0.43 -6.14
C LEU A 181 -2.01 -1.92 -5.91
N PRO A 182 -1.03 -2.86 -6.01
CA PRO A 182 -1.28 -4.26 -5.68
C PRO A 182 -1.85 -4.47 -4.27
N MET A 183 -1.36 -3.72 -3.29
CA MET A 183 -1.82 -3.82 -1.91
C MET A 183 -3.18 -3.16 -1.68
N LEU A 184 -3.50 -2.09 -2.40
CA LEU A 184 -4.85 -1.52 -2.47
C LEU A 184 -5.85 -2.56 -2.99
N SER A 185 -5.59 -3.15 -4.16
CA SER A 185 -6.44 -4.20 -4.72
C SER A 185 -6.53 -5.43 -3.82
N TRP A 186 -5.47 -5.76 -3.09
CA TRP A 186 -5.48 -6.82 -2.08
C TRP A 186 -6.40 -6.47 -0.90
N LEU A 187 -6.37 -5.23 -0.40
CA LEU A 187 -7.21 -4.79 0.71
C LEU A 187 -8.70 -4.86 0.36
N ASP A 188 -9.07 -4.41 -0.85
CA ASP A 188 -10.45 -4.51 -1.35
C ASP A 188 -10.92 -5.95 -1.42
N TRP A 189 -10.08 -6.83 -1.98
CA TRP A 189 -10.35 -8.27 -2.03
C TRP A 189 -10.48 -8.89 -0.63
N HIS A 190 -9.59 -8.51 0.30
CA HIS A 190 -9.63 -9.00 1.68
C HIS A 190 -10.95 -8.59 2.36
N ASN A 191 -11.32 -7.31 2.25
CA ASN A 191 -12.54 -6.79 2.84
C ASN A 191 -13.81 -7.43 2.23
N ASP A 192 -13.84 -7.65 0.92
CA ASP A 192 -14.95 -8.34 0.27
C ASP A 192 -15.11 -9.79 0.76
N ARG A 193 -13.99 -10.49 0.92
CA ARG A 193 -13.98 -11.86 1.43
C ARG A 193 -14.49 -11.93 2.87
N GLU A 194 -14.05 -11.03 3.74
CA GLU A 194 -14.53 -10.94 5.13
C GLU A 194 -16.03 -10.68 5.17
N ARG A 195 -16.53 -9.69 4.40
CA ARG A 195 -17.97 -9.40 4.31
C ARG A 195 -18.79 -10.61 3.88
N LYS A 196 -18.34 -11.33 2.84
CA LYS A 196 -19.01 -12.55 2.35
C LYS A 196 -18.98 -13.66 3.40
N ALA A 197 -17.86 -13.85 4.11
CA ALA A 197 -17.76 -14.85 5.18
C ALA A 197 -18.69 -14.53 6.36
N HIS A 198 -18.87 -13.26 6.70
CA HIS A 198 -19.82 -12.82 7.73
C HIS A 198 -21.28 -12.96 7.29
N ALA A 199 -21.60 -12.68 6.02
CA ALA A 199 -22.94 -12.84 5.46
C ALA A 199 -23.35 -14.32 5.33
N ALA A 200 -22.39 -15.23 5.11
CA ALA A 200 -22.65 -16.65 4.90
C ALA A 200 -22.84 -17.46 6.20
N LYS A 201 -22.70 -16.87 7.39
CA LYS A 201 -23.02 -17.55 8.66
C LYS A 201 -24.53 -17.46 8.92
N PRO A 202 -25.32 -18.53 8.76
CA PRO A 202 -26.71 -18.51 9.15
C PRO A 202 -26.80 -18.25 10.66
N ARG A 203 -27.66 -17.30 11.07
CA ARG A 203 -28.11 -17.24 12.46
C ARG A 203 -28.73 -18.59 12.77
N ASP A 204 -28.21 -19.28 13.79
CA ASP A 204 -28.82 -20.47 14.35
C ASP A 204 -30.23 -20.08 14.84
N VAL A 205 -31.23 -20.25 13.97
CA VAL A 205 -32.64 -20.07 14.34
C VAL A 205 -32.97 -21.29 15.19
N GLY A 206 -32.94 -21.07 16.51
CA GLY A 206 -33.20 -22.07 17.53
C GLY A 206 -34.36 -22.99 17.14
N ARG A 207 -34.05 -24.28 17.02
CA ARG A 207 -35.01 -25.35 16.84
C ARG A 207 -36.05 -25.26 17.97
N PRO A 208 -37.34 -25.03 17.70
CA PRO A 208 -38.33 -24.97 18.77
C PRO A 208 -38.42 -26.33 19.45
N ALA A 209 -38.24 -26.33 20.77
CA ALA A 209 -38.36 -27.51 21.61
C ALA A 209 -39.75 -28.14 21.43
N ALA A 210 -39.79 -29.40 20.99
CA ALA A 210 -41.00 -30.18 20.88
C ALA A 210 -41.64 -30.31 22.28
N LYS A 211 -42.81 -29.69 22.48
CA LYS A 211 -43.61 -29.88 23.70
C LYS A 211 -44.14 -31.32 23.72
N ASN A 212 -43.68 -32.06 24.72
CA ASN A 212 -44.06 -33.44 24.97
C ASN A 212 -45.56 -33.52 25.31
N LYS A 213 -46.31 -34.27 24.51
CA LYS A 213 -47.74 -34.53 24.65
C LYS A 213 -47.95 -35.50 25.83
N LYS A 214 -48.26 -35.00 27.03
CA LYS A 214 -48.72 -35.86 28.12
C LYS A 214 -50.20 -36.21 27.90
N ARG A 215 -50.42 -37.49 27.57
CA ARG A 215 -51.71 -38.18 27.62
C ARG A 215 -52.28 -38.13 29.04
N ARG A 216 -53.57 -37.83 29.15
CA ARG A 216 -54.47 -38.34 30.19
C ARG A 216 -55.69 -38.89 29.48
#